data_AF-A0A2P9GVH6-F1
#
_entry.id   AF-A0A2P9GVH6-F1
#
_cell.length_a   1.000
_cell.length_b   1.000
_cell.length_c   1.000
_cell.angle_alpha   90.00
_cell.angle_beta   90.00
_cell.angle_gamma   90.00
#
_symmetry.space_group_name_H-M   'P 1'
#
loop_
_entity.id
_entity.type
_entity.pdbx_description
1 polymer ?
#
loop_
_entity_poly.entity_id
_entity_poly.type
_entity_poly.pdbx_seq_one_letter_code
_entity_poly.pdbx_strand_id
1 'polypeptide(L)'
;MIGISLLAATALAASSVSYVGRPIYSEPASGLQLPPSCEVDPSWRSTITGTDLEIWISLCAGEPRVWLLKRQVVEVVNARQYRLRFQVLDERVYPEDTAGETLSVACTGPRDEPGYVVHGARWRVDGKELRLKGAQGLLRVDQRTQKFADMELGTVDCARFPEREAMMKNLQRAHN
;
A
#
# COMPACT_ATOMS: atom_id res chain seq x y z
N MET A 1 4.51 -28.31 49.46
CA MET A 1 5.25 -27.07 49.14
C MET A 1 5.54 -27.08 47.65
N ILE A 2 4.82 -26.27 46.86
CA ILE A 2 5.31 -25.10 46.08
C ILE A 2 6.20 -25.55 44.89
N GLY A 3 5.94 -25.22 43.62
CA GLY A 3 4.95 -24.32 43.03
C GLY A 3 5.05 -24.42 41.49
N ILE A 4 3.92 -24.27 40.80
CA ILE A 4 3.84 -24.22 39.34
C ILE A 4 3.95 -22.75 38.95
N SER A 5 5.08 -22.37 38.35
CA SER A 5 5.28 -21.04 37.79
C SER A 5 4.43 -20.88 36.53
N LEU A 6 3.32 -20.14 36.61
CA LEU A 6 2.66 -19.58 35.44
C LEU A 6 3.57 -18.49 34.85
N LEU A 7 4.13 -18.71 33.67
CA LEU A 7 4.61 -17.62 32.83
C LEU A 7 3.39 -16.98 32.17
N ALA A 8 3.02 -15.80 32.64
CA ALA A 8 2.12 -14.90 31.92
C ALA A 8 2.88 -14.34 30.72
N ALA A 9 2.48 -14.73 29.51
CA ALA A 9 2.91 -14.06 28.30
C ALA A 9 2.29 -12.66 28.27
N THR A 10 3.10 -11.61 28.42
CA THR A 10 2.68 -10.23 28.16
C THR A 10 2.42 -10.09 26.67
N ALA A 11 1.16 -10.24 26.27
CA ALA A 11 0.69 -9.78 24.98
C ALA A 11 0.85 -8.25 24.94
N LEU A 12 1.84 -7.76 24.19
CA LEU A 12 1.88 -6.36 23.77
C LEU A 12 0.62 -6.13 22.94
N ALA A 13 -0.35 -5.43 23.52
CA ALA A 13 -1.49 -4.93 22.80
C ALA A 13 -0.98 -4.00 21.70
N ALA A 14 -0.92 -4.48 20.46
CA ALA A 14 -0.75 -3.66 19.28
C ALA A 14 -1.90 -2.65 19.29
N SER A 15 -1.62 -1.42 19.73
CA SER A 15 -2.61 -0.37 19.67
C SER A 15 -2.86 -0.09 18.20
N SER A 16 -4.08 -0.37 17.74
CA SER A 16 -4.54 -0.07 16.39
C SER A 16 -4.67 1.46 16.24
N VAL A 17 -3.54 2.16 16.11
CA VAL A 17 -3.53 3.61 15.87
C VAL A 17 -4.11 3.84 14.48
N SER A 18 -5.27 4.48 14.38
CA SER A 18 -5.82 4.91 13.10
C SER A 18 -5.04 6.11 12.55
N TYR A 19 -4.73 6.11 11.26
CA TYR A 19 -4.03 7.20 10.60
C TYR A 19 -4.95 8.13 9.80
N VAL A 20 -6.27 7.93 9.84
CA VAL A 20 -7.23 8.79 9.14
C VAL A 20 -7.07 10.25 9.57
N GLY A 21 -7.05 11.14 8.59
CA GLY A 21 -6.87 12.58 8.76
C GLY A 21 -5.43 13.02 9.02
N ARG A 22 -4.48 12.10 9.23
CA ARG A 22 -3.09 12.47 9.52
C ARG A 22 -2.37 12.89 8.22
N PRO A 23 -1.66 14.02 8.24
CA PRO A 23 -0.86 14.44 7.10
C PRO A 23 0.47 13.70 7.07
N ILE A 24 0.89 13.31 5.88
CA ILE A 24 2.22 12.77 5.55
C ILE A 24 2.86 13.77 4.61
N TYR A 25 4.10 14.16 4.87
CA TYR A 25 4.81 15.14 4.06
C TYR A 25 5.87 14.47 3.19
N SER A 26 6.05 14.98 1.99
CA SER A 26 7.21 14.66 1.16
C SER A 26 7.97 15.94 0.86
N GLU A 27 9.23 15.94 1.27
CA GLU A 27 10.17 17.04 1.10
C GLU A 27 11.22 16.66 0.05
N PRO A 28 11.63 17.60 -0.81
CA PRO A 28 12.69 17.31 -1.80
C PRO A 28 14.01 16.87 -1.19
N ALA A 29 14.36 17.37 0.00
CA ALA A 29 15.65 17.09 0.65
C ALA A 29 15.61 15.86 1.59
N SER A 30 14.51 15.69 2.35
CA SER A 30 14.40 14.65 3.37
C SER A 30 13.48 13.49 2.97
N GLY A 31 12.89 13.52 1.77
CA GLY A 31 12.07 12.45 1.25
C GLY A 31 10.71 12.37 1.93
N LEU A 32 10.16 11.15 2.00
CA LEU A 32 8.84 10.88 2.56
C LEU A 32 8.90 10.75 4.09
N GLN A 33 8.15 11.60 4.79
CA GLN A 33 8.05 11.61 6.24
C GLN A 33 6.84 10.80 6.69
N LEU A 34 7.05 9.50 6.90
CA LEU A 34 6.01 8.58 7.36
C LEU A 34 5.77 8.70 8.87
N PRO A 35 4.58 8.31 9.36
CA PRO A 35 4.38 8.12 10.79
C PRO A 35 5.41 7.14 11.38
N PRO A 36 5.73 7.24 12.69
CA PRO A 36 6.67 6.32 13.33
C PRO A 36 6.25 4.87 13.13
N SER A 37 7.22 3.97 12.95
CA SER A 37 7.03 2.53 12.70
C SER A 37 6.33 2.14 11.40
N CYS A 38 6.03 3.10 10.53
CA CYS A 38 5.44 2.84 9.21
C CYS A 38 6.50 2.88 8.11
N GLU A 39 6.43 1.91 7.20
CA GLU A 39 7.19 1.88 5.96
C GLU A 39 6.27 1.67 4.76
N VAL A 40 6.70 2.17 3.59
CA VAL A 40 5.99 2.04 2.32
C VAL A 40 7.02 1.81 1.21
N ASP A 41 6.89 0.71 0.48
CA ASP A 41 7.66 0.50 -0.74
C ASP A 41 6.97 1.16 -1.95
N PRO A 42 7.71 1.82 -2.87
CA PRO A 42 7.11 2.42 -4.07
C PRO A 42 6.29 1.46 -4.93
N SER A 43 6.64 0.16 -4.97
CA SER A 43 5.88 -0.87 -5.69
C SER A 43 4.51 -1.16 -5.06
N TRP A 44 4.28 -0.69 -3.83
CA TRP A 44 3.03 -0.84 -3.09
C TRP A 44 2.14 0.41 -3.18
N ARG A 45 2.48 1.32 -4.08
CA ARG A 45 1.73 2.56 -4.32
C ARG A 45 1.08 2.52 -5.69
N SER A 46 -0.13 3.04 -5.76
CA SER A 46 -0.88 3.17 -7.00
C SER A 46 -1.57 4.53 -7.05
N THR A 47 -1.42 5.25 -8.16
CA THR A 47 -2.09 6.53 -8.39
C THR A 47 -3.42 6.28 -9.10
N ILE A 48 -4.45 7.05 -8.73
CA ILE A 48 -5.75 6.97 -9.39
C ILE A 48 -5.76 7.95 -10.56
N THR A 49 -5.76 7.43 -11.79
CA THR A 49 -5.72 8.21 -13.03
C THR A 49 -6.76 9.33 -13.04
N GLY A 50 -6.32 10.53 -13.43
CA GLY A 50 -7.20 11.70 -13.56
C GLY A 50 -7.60 12.36 -12.23
N THR A 51 -7.03 11.93 -11.10
CA THR A 51 -7.35 12.47 -9.77
C THR A 51 -6.09 12.80 -8.96
N ASP A 52 -6.29 13.38 -7.79
CA ASP A 52 -5.27 13.59 -6.77
C ASP A 52 -5.24 12.47 -5.71
N LEU A 53 -5.92 11.35 -5.97
CA LEU A 53 -6.00 10.21 -5.05
C LEU A 53 -4.90 9.18 -5.31
N GLU A 54 -4.40 8.58 -4.23
CA GLU A 54 -3.44 7.49 -4.27
C GLU A 54 -3.84 6.38 -3.27
N ILE A 55 -3.47 5.14 -3.59
CA ILE A 55 -3.58 4.00 -2.69
C ILE A 55 -2.17 3.56 -2.31
N TRP A 56 -1.85 3.54 -1.03
CA TRP A 56 -0.58 3.00 -0.55
C TRP A 56 -0.86 1.80 0.35
N ILE A 57 -0.09 0.73 0.19
CA ILE A 57 0.03 -0.28 1.23
C ILE A 57 1.22 0.10 2.10
N SER A 58 0.97 0.28 3.39
CA SER A 58 1.99 0.57 4.40
C SER A 58 2.10 -0.58 5.38
N LEU A 59 3.30 -0.88 5.85
CA LEU A 59 3.52 -1.78 6.97
C LEU A 59 3.81 -0.92 8.20
N CYS A 60 2.88 -0.89 9.15
CA CYS A 60 3.00 -0.11 10.39
C CYS A 60 3.04 -1.02 11.59
N ALA A 61 4.13 -1.01 12.36
CA ALA A 61 4.31 -1.90 13.51
C ALA A 61 4.11 -3.40 13.19
N GLY A 62 4.45 -3.81 11.96
CA GLY A 62 4.29 -5.18 11.48
C GLY A 62 2.88 -5.51 10.95
N GLU A 63 1.93 -4.57 10.99
CA GLU A 63 0.58 -4.76 10.43
C GLU A 63 0.46 -4.08 9.06
N PRO A 64 0.06 -4.80 8.00
CA PRO A 64 -0.23 -4.20 6.72
C PRO A 64 -1.52 -3.38 6.77
N ARG A 65 -1.46 -2.20 6.17
CA ARG A 65 -2.58 -1.26 6.08
C ARG A 65 -2.68 -0.75 4.66
N VAL A 66 -3.91 -0.56 4.20
CA VAL A 66 -4.23 0.08 2.94
C VAL A 66 -4.73 1.48 3.26
N TRP A 67 -4.00 2.49 2.79
CA TRP A 67 -4.37 3.89 2.92
C TRP A 67 -4.91 4.41 1.60
N LEU A 68 -6.03 5.10 1.65
CA LEU A 68 -6.48 6.00 0.60
C LEU A 68 -5.98 7.39 0.97
N LEU A 69 -5.17 8.01 0.10
CA LEU A 69 -4.59 9.31 0.36
C LEU A 69 -5.04 10.33 -0.69
N LYS A 70 -5.15 11.58 -0.25
CA LYS A 70 -5.25 12.75 -1.13
C LYS A 70 -3.90 13.46 -1.21
N ARG A 71 -3.30 13.48 -2.40
CA ARG A 71 -2.06 14.20 -2.70
C ARG A 71 -2.34 15.67 -2.93
N GLN A 72 -1.57 16.54 -2.29
CA GLN A 72 -1.67 17.98 -2.45
C GLN A 72 -0.27 18.56 -2.65
N VAL A 73 -0.12 19.45 -3.63
CA VAL A 73 1.10 20.23 -3.80
C VAL A 73 1.04 21.38 -2.80
N VAL A 74 1.97 21.39 -1.84
CA VAL A 74 2.09 22.47 -0.85
C VAL A 74 2.90 23.61 -1.44
N GLU A 75 4.00 23.29 -2.11
CA GLU A 75 4.91 24.26 -2.68
C GLU A 75 5.63 23.69 -3.91
N VAL A 76 5.87 24.54 -4.91
CA VAL A 76 6.74 24.26 -6.03
C VAL A 76 8.12 24.84 -5.70
N VAL A 77 9.09 23.98 -5.39
CA VAL A 77 10.44 24.42 -5.01
C VAL A 77 11.25 24.82 -6.24
N ASN A 78 11.11 24.06 -7.33
CA ASN A 78 11.59 24.41 -8.67
C ASN A 78 10.85 23.59 -9.74
N ALA A 79 11.29 23.67 -11.00
CA ALA A 79 10.66 22.97 -12.13
C ALA A 79 10.56 21.43 -11.99
N ARG A 80 11.36 20.81 -11.10
CA ARG A 80 11.42 19.36 -10.91
C ARG A 80 11.17 18.90 -9.46
N GLN A 81 11.05 19.83 -8.52
CA GLN A 81 10.94 19.52 -7.09
C GLN A 81 9.70 20.17 -6.50
N TYR A 82 8.94 19.36 -5.78
CA TYR A 82 7.68 19.74 -5.17
C TYR A 82 7.69 19.29 -3.71
N ARG A 83 7.16 20.14 -2.83
CA ARG A 83 6.78 19.76 -1.48
C ARG A 83 5.34 19.26 -1.54
N LEU A 84 5.11 18.03 -1.09
CA LEU A 84 3.79 17.40 -1.14
C LEU A 84 3.27 17.14 0.26
N ARG A 85 1.95 17.20 0.40
CA ARG A 85 1.21 16.72 1.55
C ARG A 85 0.25 15.64 1.09
N PHE A 86 0.25 14.51 1.77
CA PHE A 86 -0.70 13.43 1.57
C PHE A 86 -1.59 13.35 2.81
N GLN A 87 -2.90 13.43 2.62
CA GLN A 87 -3.87 13.26 3.70
C GLN A 87 -4.50 11.88 3.61
N VAL A 88 -4.39 11.06 4.66
CA VAL A 88 -5.09 9.77 4.72
C VAL A 88 -6.58 10.02 4.88
N LEU A 89 -7.38 9.61 3.91
CA LEU A 89 -8.84 9.77 3.87
C LEU A 89 -9.57 8.54 4.42
N ASP A 90 -9.04 7.35 4.14
CA ASP A 90 -9.60 6.07 4.58
C ASP A 90 -8.47 5.07 4.83
N GLU A 91 -8.72 4.12 5.71
CA GLU A 91 -7.76 3.10 6.15
C GLU A 91 -8.44 1.75 6.31
N ARG A 92 -7.79 0.70 5.81
CA ARG A 92 -8.15 -0.70 6.07
C ARG A 92 -6.93 -1.46 6.60
N VAL A 93 -7.12 -2.32 7.59
CA VAL A 93 -6.05 -3.09 8.23
C VAL A 93 -6.24 -4.56 7.90
N TYR A 94 -5.16 -5.23 7.48
CA TYR A 94 -5.18 -6.63 7.06
C TYR A 94 -4.11 -7.42 7.81
N PRO A 95 -4.34 -7.78 9.08
CA PRO A 95 -3.31 -8.40 9.93
C PRO A 95 -2.87 -9.79 9.45
N GLU A 96 -3.71 -10.49 8.70
CA GLU A 96 -3.43 -11.82 8.16
C GLU A 96 -2.69 -11.79 6.79
N ASP A 97 -2.47 -10.59 6.25
CA ASP A 97 -1.82 -10.41 4.96
C ASP A 97 -0.36 -9.95 5.09
N THR A 98 0.37 -10.02 3.97
CA THR A 98 1.71 -9.48 3.81
C THR A 98 1.72 -8.50 2.63
N ALA A 99 2.21 -7.29 2.86
CA ALA A 99 2.31 -6.24 1.85
C ALA A 99 3.16 -6.70 0.65
N GLY A 100 2.63 -6.55 -0.56
CA GLY A 100 3.28 -6.96 -1.80
C GLY A 100 3.21 -8.46 -2.11
N GLU A 101 2.88 -9.32 -1.14
CA GLU A 101 2.79 -10.76 -1.33
C GLU A 101 1.35 -11.26 -1.43
N THR A 102 0.54 -10.96 -0.42
CA THR A 102 -0.87 -11.36 -0.35
C THR A 102 -1.84 -10.19 -0.39
N LEU A 103 -1.34 -8.99 -0.06
CA LEU A 103 -2.01 -7.70 -0.23
C LEU A 103 -1.29 -6.89 -1.31
N SER A 104 -1.98 -6.48 -2.37
CA SER A 104 -1.34 -5.80 -3.50
C SER A 104 -2.24 -4.79 -4.21
N VAL A 105 -1.59 -3.78 -4.78
CA VAL A 105 -2.18 -2.76 -5.68
C VAL A 105 -1.76 -2.96 -7.14
N ALA A 106 -1.04 -4.04 -7.46
CA ALA A 106 -0.54 -4.36 -8.81
C ALA A 106 -1.64 -4.97 -9.72
N CYS A 107 -2.85 -4.45 -9.59
CA CYS A 107 -4.04 -4.93 -10.27
C CYS A 107 -4.68 -3.79 -11.07
N THR A 108 -5.18 -4.12 -12.25
CA THR A 108 -5.94 -3.21 -13.12
C THR A 108 -7.32 -3.78 -13.41
N GLY A 109 -8.28 -2.89 -13.66
CA GLY A 109 -9.64 -3.28 -14.02
C GLY A 109 -9.85 -3.49 -15.53
N PRO A 110 -11.11 -3.63 -15.99
CA PRO A 110 -11.45 -4.01 -17.37
C PRO A 110 -11.06 -3.01 -18.47
N ARG A 111 -10.42 -1.89 -18.13
CA ARG A 111 -9.89 -0.87 -19.05
C ARG A 111 -8.49 -0.42 -18.65
N ASP A 112 -7.71 -1.33 -18.06
CA ASP A 112 -6.37 -1.09 -17.54
C ASP A 112 -6.32 0.04 -16.50
N GLU A 113 -7.44 0.31 -15.83
CA GLU A 113 -7.51 1.40 -14.86
C GLU A 113 -6.94 0.97 -13.50
N PRO A 114 -6.09 1.80 -12.88
CA PRO A 114 -5.49 1.49 -11.58
C PRO A 114 -6.47 1.74 -10.44
N GLY A 115 -6.04 1.38 -9.22
CA GLY A 115 -6.73 1.69 -7.98
C GLY A 115 -7.59 0.57 -7.42
N TYR A 116 -7.16 -0.66 -7.69
CA TYR A 116 -7.72 -1.88 -7.14
C TYR A 116 -6.74 -2.41 -6.11
N VAL A 117 -7.27 -2.94 -5.00
CA VAL A 117 -6.47 -3.59 -3.96
C VAL A 117 -6.98 -4.99 -3.76
N VAL A 118 -6.17 -5.99 -4.05
CA VAL A 118 -6.49 -7.38 -3.78
C VAL A 118 -5.84 -7.81 -2.48
N HIS A 119 -6.57 -8.56 -1.66
CA HIS A 119 -6.11 -9.05 -0.37
C HIS A 119 -6.40 -10.55 -0.20
N GLY A 120 -5.69 -11.20 0.73
CA GLY A 120 -5.78 -12.65 0.97
C GLY A 120 -5.35 -13.52 -0.21
N ALA A 121 -4.60 -13.00 -1.18
CA ALA A 121 -4.20 -13.72 -2.39
C ALA A 121 -2.76 -14.26 -2.28
N ARG A 122 -2.27 -15.04 -3.24
CA ARG A 122 -0.83 -15.35 -3.37
C ARG A 122 -0.38 -15.25 -4.82
N TRP A 123 0.80 -14.67 -5.02
CA TRP A 123 1.45 -14.67 -6.34
C TRP A 123 1.85 -16.08 -6.73
N ARG A 124 1.46 -16.48 -7.94
CA ARG A 124 1.82 -17.75 -8.56
C ARG A 124 2.45 -17.49 -9.91
N VAL A 125 3.49 -18.24 -10.23
CA VAL A 125 4.14 -18.18 -11.54
C VAL A 125 3.16 -18.66 -12.60
N ASP A 126 3.02 -17.85 -13.65
CA ASP A 126 2.24 -18.15 -14.84
C ASP A 126 3.08 -17.76 -16.06
N GLY A 127 3.84 -18.72 -16.59
CA GLY A 127 4.84 -18.46 -17.63
C GLY A 127 5.97 -17.54 -17.15
N LYS A 128 6.04 -16.32 -17.71
CA LYS A 128 7.07 -15.31 -17.40
C LYS A 128 6.59 -14.23 -16.40
N GLU A 129 5.34 -14.30 -15.97
CA GLU A 129 4.72 -13.35 -15.05
C GLU A 129 4.27 -14.04 -13.76
N LEU A 130 3.99 -13.24 -12.74
CA LEU A 130 3.28 -13.68 -11.55
C LEU A 130 1.83 -13.22 -11.65
N ARG A 131 0.88 -14.11 -11.40
CA ARG A 131 -0.54 -13.77 -11.24
C ARG A 131 -1.02 -14.01 -9.82
N LEU A 132 -1.87 -13.13 -9.30
CA LEU A 132 -2.53 -13.39 -8.03
C LEU A 132 -3.58 -14.50 -8.19
N LYS A 133 -3.56 -15.46 -7.27
CA LYS A 133 -4.54 -16.55 -7.20
C LYS A 133 -5.07 -16.67 -5.77
N GLY A 134 -6.33 -17.12 -5.65
CA GLY A 134 -6.97 -17.39 -4.36
C GLY A 134 -7.27 -16.13 -3.55
N ALA A 135 -7.50 -14.99 -4.22
CA ALA A 135 -7.89 -13.75 -3.57
C ALA A 135 -9.15 -13.94 -2.72
N GLN A 136 -9.16 -13.33 -1.53
CA GLN A 136 -10.30 -13.37 -0.62
C GLN A 136 -11.24 -12.20 -0.85
N GLY A 137 -10.70 -11.06 -1.25
CA GLY A 137 -11.50 -9.88 -1.56
C GLY A 137 -10.74 -8.85 -2.36
N LEU A 138 -11.50 -7.87 -2.83
CA LEU A 138 -11.05 -6.78 -3.67
C LEU A 138 -11.66 -5.47 -3.16
N LEU A 139 -10.82 -4.45 -3.03
CA LEU A 139 -11.24 -3.08 -2.77
C LEU A 139 -11.02 -2.20 -3.99
N ARG A 140 -11.86 -1.17 -4.10
CA ARG A 140 -11.73 -0.06 -5.03
C ARG A 140 -11.94 1.25 -4.32
N VAL A 141 -11.31 2.30 -4.83
CA VAL A 141 -11.63 3.67 -4.46
C VAL A 141 -12.95 4.12 -5.11
N ASP A 142 -13.95 4.44 -4.29
CA ASP A 142 -15.08 5.26 -4.72
C ASP A 142 -14.63 6.73 -4.74
N GLN A 143 -14.41 7.25 -5.94
CA GLN A 143 -13.92 8.62 -6.13
C GLN A 143 -14.92 9.70 -5.66
N ARG A 144 -16.22 9.39 -5.63
CA ARG A 144 -17.25 10.35 -5.22
C ARG A 144 -17.28 10.51 -3.71
N THR A 145 -17.20 9.40 -2.98
CA THR A 145 -17.22 9.41 -1.51
C THR A 145 -15.82 9.51 -0.90
N GLN A 146 -14.78 9.33 -1.73
CA GLN A 146 -13.37 9.29 -1.33
C GLN A 146 -13.11 8.24 -0.23
N LYS A 147 -13.68 7.05 -0.41
CA LYS A 147 -13.56 5.90 0.49
C LYS A 147 -13.26 4.62 -0.28
N PHE A 148 -12.82 3.59 0.44
CA PHE A 148 -12.78 2.24 -0.10
C PHE A 148 -14.17 1.60 -0.09
N ALA A 149 -14.49 0.92 -1.19
CA ALA A 149 -15.65 0.07 -1.36
C ALA A 149 -15.20 -1.33 -1.79
N ASP A 150 -15.85 -2.35 -1.24
CA ASP A 150 -15.66 -3.74 -1.67
C ASP A 150 -16.17 -3.96 -3.09
N MET A 151 -15.51 -4.84 -3.83
CA MET A 151 -15.85 -5.20 -5.21
C MET A 151 -15.74 -6.70 -5.46
N GLU A 152 -16.37 -7.16 -6.54
CA GLU A 152 -16.28 -8.54 -6.98
C GLU A 152 -14.93 -8.87 -7.61
N LEU A 153 -14.32 -9.98 -7.19
CA LEU A 153 -12.98 -10.44 -7.59
C LEU A 153 -12.81 -10.62 -9.10
N GLY A 154 -13.87 -10.98 -9.83
CA GLY A 154 -13.79 -11.30 -11.26
C GLY A 154 -13.54 -10.11 -12.19
N THR A 155 -13.38 -8.90 -11.64
CA THR A 155 -13.29 -7.65 -12.40
C THR A 155 -11.86 -7.14 -12.60
N VAL A 156 -10.85 -7.80 -12.05
CA VAL A 156 -9.46 -7.32 -12.08
C VAL A 156 -8.49 -8.36 -12.66
N ASP A 157 -7.46 -7.86 -13.33
CA ASP A 157 -6.28 -8.63 -13.68
C ASP A 157 -5.10 -8.14 -12.84
N CYS A 158 -4.37 -9.08 -12.23
CA CYS A 158 -3.27 -8.79 -11.33
C CYS A 158 -2.04 -9.53 -11.85
N ALA A 159 -1.12 -8.78 -12.44
CA ALA A 159 0.10 -9.31 -13.03
C ALA A 159 1.33 -8.54 -12.53
N ARG A 160 2.38 -9.29 -12.19
CA ARG A 160 3.72 -8.74 -11.89
C ARG A 160 4.78 -9.34 -12.78
N PHE A 161 5.81 -8.56 -13.06
CA PHE A 161 6.92 -8.95 -13.95
C PHE A 161 8.25 -8.81 -13.19
N PRO A 162 8.62 -9.78 -12.33
CA PRO A 162 9.76 -9.64 -11.42
C PRO A 162 11.09 -9.31 -12.11
N GLU A 163 11.36 -9.92 -13.27
CA GLU A 163 12.58 -9.63 -14.03
C GLU A 163 12.62 -8.17 -14.52
N ARG A 164 11.48 -7.64 -14.97
CA ARG A 164 11.34 -6.26 -15.41
C ARG A 164 11.48 -5.28 -14.24
N GLU A 165 10.87 -5.61 -13.10
CA GLU A 165 10.99 -4.84 -11.86
C GLU A 165 12.46 -4.79 -11.39
N ALA A 166 13.16 -5.92 -11.39
CA ALA A 166 14.58 -6.00 -11.03
C ALA A 166 15.47 -5.19 -11.98
N MET A 167 15.23 -5.28 -13.29
CA MET A 167 15.94 -4.49 -14.31
C MET A 167 15.74 -2.99 -14.07
N MET A 168 14.50 -2.54 -13.85
CA MET A 168 14.19 -1.12 -13.59
C MET A 168 14.85 -0.61 -12.30
N LYS A 169 14.83 -1.42 -11.23
CA LYS A 169 15.51 -1.09 -9.97
C LYS A 169 17.01 -0.93 -10.15
N ASN A 170 17.63 -1.76 -10.98
CA ASN A 170 19.07 -1.66 -11.29
C ASN A 170 19.38 -0.41 -12.11
N LEU A 171 18.57 -0.06 -13.11
CA LEU A 171 18.73 1.16 -13.89
C LEU A 171 18.60 2.42 -13.00
N GLN A 172 17.64 2.44 -12.09
CA GLN A 172 17.45 3.55 -11.15
C GLN A 172 18.64 3.70 -10.18
N ARG A 173 19.27 2.61 -9.78
CA ARG A 173 20.48 2.62 -8.94
C ARG A 173 21.74 3.05 -9.69
N ALA A 174 21.83 2.76 -10.99
CA ALA A 174 22.98 3.15 -11.81
C ALA A 174 22.98 4.66 -12.17
N HIS A 175 21.85 5.34 -11.98
CA HIS A 175 21.67 6.77 -12.26
C HIS A 175 21.64 7.67 -11.01
N ASN A 176 21.79 7.08 -9.81
CA ASN A 176 21.98 7.78 -8.54
C ASN A 176 23.42 7.59 -8.04
#